data_AF-A0A9P3KAA4-F1
#
_entry.id   AF-A0A9P3KAA4-F1
#
_cell.length_a   1.000
_cell.length_b   1.000
_cell.length_c   1.000
_cell.angle_alpha   90.00
_cell.angle_beta   90.00
_cell.angle_gamma   90.00
#
_symmetry.space_group_name_H-M   'P 1'
#
loop_
_entity.id
_entity.type
_entity.pdbx_description
1 polymer ?
#
loop_
_entity_poly.entity_id
_entity_poly.type
_entity_poly.pdbx_seq_one_letter_code
_entity_poly.pdbx_strand_id
1 'polypeptide(L)'
;MSANHLQGPIPSTIGNLLKLTALNMSANLLAGTLPATLGSLSKLTLLDYDKKSLPCPNDGNCVVPQSSATVFCKSCPAFCAPCYGKGASGVQSSIFKMLAALVVVILVVWV
;
A
#
# COMPACT_ATOMS: atom_id res chain seq x y z
N MET A 1 8.37 -14.40 17.97
CA MET A 1 8.99 -15.73 17.81
C MET A 1 9.65 -15.73 16.44
N SER A 2 10.98 -15.66 16.39
CA SER A 2 11.77 -15.51 15.16
C SER A 2 12.98 -16.44 15.23
N ALA A 3 12.72 -17.72 14.90
CA ALA A 3 13.69 -18.80 14.74
C ALA A 3 12.92 -20.10 14.42
N ASN A 4 12.17 -20.11 13.31
CA ASN A 4 11.51 -21.33 12.85
C ASN A 4 12.09 -21.72 11.49
N HIS A 5 11.98 -23.00 11.11
CA HIS A 5 12.39 -23.47 9.79
C HIS A 5 11.27 -23.29 8.75
N LEU A 6 10.51 -22.20 8.84
CA LEU A 6 9.45 -21.90 7.87
C LEU A 6 10.09 -21.59 6.52
N GLN A 7 9.61 -22.23 5.46
CA GLN A 7 10.15 -22.14 4.11
C GLN A 7 9.05 -21.79 3.11
N GLY A 8 9.44 -21.29 1.94
CA GLY A 8 8.52 -20.92 0.87
C GLY A 8 8.04 -19.46 0.95
N PRO A 9 7.10 -19.07 0.07
CA PRO A 9 6.62 -17.70 -0.02
C PRO A 9 5.64 -17.34 1.11
N ILE A 10 5.60 -16.06 1.45
CA ILE A 10 4.60 -15.54 2.40
C ILE A 10 3.25 -15.46 1.66
N PRO A 11 2.19 -16.12 2.15
CA PRO A 11 0.90 -16.10 1.50
C PRO A 11 0.26 -14.70 1.59
N SER A 12 -0.40 -14.27 0.51
CA SER A 12 -1.07 -12.96 0.43
C SER A 12 -2.19 -12.79 1.47
N THR A 13 -2.73 -13.90 2.00
CA THR A 13 -3.76 -13.92 3.04
C THR A 13 -3.32 -13.31 4.37
N ILE A 14 -2.00 -13.14 4.60
CA ILE A 14 -1.47 -12.41 5.77
C ILE A 14 -2.07 -10.99 5.88
N GLY A 15 -2.44 -10.38 4.75
CA GLY A 15 -3.07 -9.06 4.69
C GLY A 15 -4.47 -9.00 5.32
N ASN A 16 -5.12 -10.14 5.56
CA ASN A 16 -6.44 -10.21 6.20
C ASN A 16 -6.36 -10.08 7.73
N LEU A 17 -5.17 -10.09 8.31
CA LEU A 17 -4.96 -10.02 9.75
C LEU A 17 -5.02 -8.57 10.26
N LEU A 18 -6.13 -7.86 10.01
CA LEU A 18 -6.28 -6.41 10.27
C LEU A 18 -6.03 -5.95 11.72
N LYS A 19 -6.00 -6.89 12.68
CA LYS A 19 -5.70 -6.61 14.10
C LYS A 19 -4.21 -6.82 14.46
N LEU A 20 -3.38 -7.24 13.52
CA LEU A 20 -1.97 -7.54 13.74
C LEU A 20 -1.19 -6.26 14.05
N THR A 21 -0.45 -6.25 15.16
CA THR A 21 0.33 -5.10 15.62
C THR A 21 1.84 -5.29 15.45
N ALA A 22 2.33 -6.53 15.59
CA ALA A 22 3.72 -6.85 15.38
C ALA A 22 3.84 -8.13 14.56
N LEU A 23 4.69 -8.11 13.54
CA LEU A 23 5.03 -9.25 12.71
C LEU A 23 6.54 -9.40 12.68
N ASN A 24 7.04 -10.51 13.19
CA ASN A 24 8.44 -10.87 13.11
C ASN A 24 8.57 -12.22 12.39
N MET A 25 9.20 -12.18 11.22
CA MET A 25 9.52 -13.32 10.37
C MET A 25 11.03 -13.42 10.13
N SER A 26 11.85 -12.65 10.85
CA SER A 26 13.31 -12.75 10.77
C SER A 26 13.77 -14.14 11.25
N ALA A 27 14.93 -14.57 10.77
CA ALA A 27 15.48 -15.90 11.06
C ALA A 27 14.54 -17.07 10.69
N ASN A 28 13.94 -17.00 9.50
CA ASN A 28 13.28 -18.13 8.84
C ASN A 28 13.94 -18.38 7.46
N LEU A 29 13.54 -19.45 6.78
CA LEU A 29 13.98 -19.80 5.42
C LEU A 29 12.93 -19.38 4.38
N LEU A 30 12.18 -18.31 4.68
CA LEU A 30 11.17 -17.76 3.78
C LEU A 30 11.84 -17.14 2.56
N ALA A 31 11.31 -17.43 1.38
CA ALA A 31 11.87 -17.01 0.11
C ALA A 31 10.77 -16.57 -0.87
N GLY A 32 11.12 -15.71 -1.82
CA GLY A 32 10.16 -15.10 -2.74
C GLY A 32 9.94 -13.62 -2.42
N THR A 33 8.88 -13.01 -2.93
CA THR A 33 8.62 -11.57 -2.74
C THR A 33 7.74 -11.33 -1.53
N LEU A 34 8.00 -10.24 -0.81
CA LEU A 34 7.14 -9.81 0.29
C LEU A 34 5.76 -9.39 -0.29
N PRO A 35 4.61 -9.89 0.21
CA PRO A 35 3.32 -9.63 -0.41
C PRO A 35 2.85 -8.19 -0.16
N ALA A 36 2.43 -7.50 -1.22
CA ALA A 36 1.89 -6.14 -1.15
C ALA A 36 0.67 -6.01 -0.22
N THR A 37 -0.06 -7.11 0.01
CA THR A 37 -1.20 -7.16 0.92
C THR A 37 -0.85 -6.85 2.38
N LEU A 38 0.42 -6.97 2.79
CA LEU A 38 0.90 -6.51 4.10
C LEU A 38 0.69 -5.01 4.32
N GLY A 39 0.62 -4.22 3.25
CA GLY A 39 0.24 -2.81 3.32
C GLY A 39 -1.17 -2.60 3.89
N SER A 40 -2.05 -3.60 3.86
CA SER A 40 -3.42 -3.51 4.39
C SER A 40 -3.51 -3.59 5.92
N LEU A 41 -2.39 -3.91 6.61
CA LEU A 41 -2.36 -4.12 8.06
C LEU A 41 -2.28 -2.80 8.84
N SER A 42 -3.39 -2.06 8.94
CA SER A 42 -3.45 -0.70 9.51
C SER A 42 -2.98 -0.54 10.94
N LYS A 43 -2.94 -1.62 11.73
CA LYS A 43 -2.49 -1.62 13.12
C LYS A 43 -1.04 -2.05 13.31
N LEU A 44 -0.33 -2.39 12.23
CA LEU A 44 1.03 -2.91 12.31
C LEU A 44 2.01 -1.79 12.67
N THR A 45 2.67 -1.93 13.82
CA THR A 45 3.68 -1.01 14.34
C THR A 45 5.10 -1.54 14.18
N LEU A 46 5.26 -2.87 14.07
CA LEU A 46 6.56 -3.52 13.92
C LEU A 46 6.51 -4.58 12.82
N LEU A 47 7.46 -4.49 11.89
CA LEU A 47 7.69 -5.48 10.85
C LEU A 47 9.19 -5.80 10.78
N ASP A 48 9.54 -7.04 11.11
CA ASP A 48 10.89 -7.57 11.02
C ASP A 48 10.93 -8.78 10.08
N TYR A 49 11.82 -8.74 9.08
CA TYR A 49 11.96 -9.76 8.03
C TYR A 49 13.36 -9.70 7.42
N ASP A 50 13.80 -10.78 6.79
CA ASP A 50 15.08 -10.81 6.09
C ASP A 50 14.99 -10.13 4.72
N LYS A 51 15.54 -8.92 4.63
CA LYS A 51 15.57 -8.11 3.39
C LYS A 51 16.33 -8.76 2.24
N LYS A 52 17.25 -9.70 2.51
CA LYS A 52 18.00 -10.40 1.46
C LYS A 52 17.16 -11.48 0.79
N SER A 53 16.39 -12.20 1.60
CA SER A 53 15.60 -13.35 1.14
C SER A 53 14.20 -12.94 0.65
N LEU A 54 13.69 -11.80 1.14
CA LEU A 54 12.35 -11.26 0.82
C LEU A 54 12.48 -9.83 0.26
N PRO A 55 12.78 -9.67 -1.04
CA PRO A 55 12.77 -8.37 -1.68
C PRO A 55 11.40 -7.69 -1.58
N CYS A 56 11.45 -6.36 -1.57
CA CYS A 56 10.28 -5.50 -1.65
C CYS A 56 9.47 -5.74 -2.92
N PRO A 57 8.13 -5.82 -2.84
CA PRO A 57 7.29 -5.86 -4.03
C PRO A 57 7.40 -4.53 -4.78
N ASN A 58 7.39 -4.60 -6.10
CA ASN A 58 7.38 -3.47 -7.02
C ASN A 58 6.25 -3.69 -8.06
N ASP A 59 5.00 -3.60 -7.62
CA ASP A 59 3.83 -3.77 -8.50
C ASP A 59 3.57 -2.57 -9.43
N GLY A 60 4.36 -1.50 -9.32
CA GLY A 60 4.31 -0.33 -10.20
C GLY A 60 3.03 0.52 -10.05
N ASN A 61 2.12 0.12 -9.16
CA ASN A 61 0.87 0.81 -8.91
C ASN A 61 0.94 1.55 -7.58
N CYS A 62 0.52 2.83 -7.57
CA CYS A 62 0.44 3.58 -6.32
C CYS A 62 -0.87 3.25 -5.60
N VAL A 63 -0.93 2.07 -5.00
CA VAL A 63 -1.96 1.72 -4.01
C VAL A 63 -1.30 1.82 -2.64
N VAL A 64 -1.12 3.06 -2.14
CA VAL A 64 -0.79 3.27 -0.72
C VAL A 64 -2.05 3.00 0.10
N PRO A 65 -2.10 1.92 0.92
CA PRO A 65 -3.28 1.65 1.73
C PRO A 65 -3.33 2.67 2.86
N GLN A 66 -4.44 3.40 2.94
CA GLN A 66 -4.58 4.73 3.58
C GLN A 66 -4.40 4.85 5.12
N SER A 67 -3.57 4.06 5.81
CA SER A 67 -3.19 4.37 7.21
C SER A 67 -2.03 3.53 7.77
N SER A 68 -1.80 2.35 7.20
CA SER A 68 -0.70 1.42 7.56
C SER A 68 0.64 1.76 6.89
N ALA A 69 0.63 2.70 5.94
CA ALA A 69 1.76 2.99 5.06
C ALA A 69 3.05 3.35 5.80
N THR A 70 3.00 3.84 7.03
CA THR A 70 4.22 4.35 7.68
C THR A 70 5.23 3.25 8.01
N VAL A 71 4.85 2.13 8.63
CA VAL A 71 5.85 1.11 9.01
C VAL A 71 6.32 0.31 7.79
N PHE A 72 5.40 -0.08 6.91
CA PHE A 72 5.74 -0.83 5.72
C PHE A 72 6.57 0.01 4.73
N CYS A 73 6.17 1.26 4.44
CA CYS A 73 6.96 2.15 3.58
C CYS A 73 8.29 2.56 4.21
N LYS A 74 8.38 2.66 5.56
CA LYS A 74 9.66 2.87 6.25
C LYS A 74 10.60 1.68 6.06
N SER A 75 10.10 0.45 6.22
CA SER A 75 10.91 -0.75 6.08
C SER A 75 11.21 -1.10 4.61
N CYS A 76 10.33 -0.70 3.70
CA CYS A 76 10.33 -1.06 2.28
C CYS A 76 9.98 0.17 1.39
N PRO A 77 10.92 1.10 1.18
CA PRO A 77 10.66 2.35 0.46
C PRO A 77 10.42 2.15 -1.05
N ALA A 78 10.98 1.09 -1.66
CA ALA A 78 10.79 0.80 -3.08
C ALA A 78 9.32 0.57 -3.47
N PHE A 79 8.51 0.01 -2.55
CA PHE A 79 7.08 -0.17 -2.76
C PHE A 79 6.31 1.15 -2.78
N CYS A 80 6.78 2.14 -2.03
CA CYS A 80 6.11 3.44 -1.89
C CYS A 80 6.76 4.54 -2.75
N ALA A 81 7.88 4.26 -3.41
CA ALA A 81 8.53 5.15 -4.38
C ALA A 81 7.58 5.63 -5.49
N PRO A 82 6.68 4.80 -6.06
CA PRO A 82 5.67 5.25 -7.03
C PRO A 82 4.65 6.25 -6.47
N CYS A 83 4.57 6.39 -5.14
CA CYS A 83 3.64 7.27 -4.43
C CYS A 83 4.28 8.57 -3.91
N TYR A 84 5.62 8.66 -3.88
CA TYR A 84 6.31 9.86 -3.44
C TYR A 84 6.11 10.97 -4.48
N GLY A 85 5.34 12.02 -4.13
CA GLY A 85 4.94 13.10 -5.05
C GLY A 85 3.49 13.01 -5.56
N LYS A 86 2.80 11.89 -5.34
CA LYS A 86 1.34 11.79 -5.52
C LYS A 86 0.64 12.06 -4.19
N GLY A 87 0.78 13.30 -3.70
CA GLY A 87 0.01 13.78 -2.56
C GLY A 87 -1.49 13.61 -2.86
N ALA A 88 -2.20 12.89 -1.99
CA ALA A 88 -3.65 12.83 -1.90
C ALA A 88 -4.41 12.80 -3.24
N SER A 89 -4.43 11.66 -3.93
CA SER A 89 -5.57 11.34 -4.81
C SER A 89 -6.76 10.89 -3.96
N GLY A 90 -7.21 11.76 -3.05
CA GLY A 90 -8.45 11.66 -2.31
C GLY A 90 -9.44 12.67 -2.86
N VAL A 91 -10.55 12.17 -3.40
CA VAL A 91 -11.76 12.89 -3.84
C VAL A 91 -11.63 13.64 -5.17
N GLN A 92 -12.05 13.01 -6.28
CA GLN A 92 -12.56 13.79 -7.41
C GLN A 92 -13.79 14.57 -6.92
N SER A 93 -13.62 15.87 -6.72
CA SER A 93 -14.73 16.76 -6.35
C SER A 93 -15.71 16.87 -7.52
N SER A 94 -16.86 16.21 -7.42
CA SER A 94 -17.97 16.28 -8.39
C SER A 94 -18.53 17.70 -8.60
N ILE A 95 -18.13 18.69 -7.79
CA ILE A 95 -18.53 20.10 -7.94
C ILE A 95 -18.03 20.71 -9.25
N PHE A 96 -16.82 20.37 -9.72
CA PHE A 96 -16.28 20.95 -10.95
C PHE A 96 -17.02 20.49 -12.21
N LYS A 97 -17.65 19.30 -12.17
CA LYS A 97 -18.41 18.77 -13.31
C LYS A 97 -19.75 19.48 -13.50
N MET A 98 -20.41 19.92 -12.41
CA MET A 98 -21.70 20.63 -12.50
C MET A 98 -21.55 22.08 -12.97
N LEU A 99 -20.52 22.79 -12.51
CA LEU A 99 -20.29 24.19 -12.92
C LEU A 99 -19.97 24.30 -14.42
N ALA A 100 -19.17 23.37 -14.97
CA ALA A 100 -18.88 23.34 -16.39
C ALA A 100 -20.14 23.10 -17.24
N ALA A 101 -21.04 22.21 -16.81
CA ALA A 101 -22.29 21.95 -17.51
C ALA A 101 -23.22 23.19 -17.53
N LEU A 102 -23.32 23.92 -16.41
CA LEU A 102 -24.11 25.15 -16.33
C LEU A 102 -23.56 26.26 -17.24
N VAL A 103 -22.24 26.45 -17.29
CA VAL A 103 -21.61 27.45 -18.16
C VAL A 103 -21.82 27.12 -19.63
N VAL A 104 -21.69 25.84 -20.02
CA VAL A 104 -21.95 25.40 -21.41
C VAL A 104 -23.41 25.64 -21.80
N VAL A 105 -24.37 25.31 -20.92
CA VAL A 105 -25.80 25.56 -21.20
C VAL A 105 -26.08 27.05 -21.39
N ILE A 106 -25.48 27.93 -20.58
CA ILE A 106 -25.65 29.38 -20.73
C ILE A 106 -25.05 29.87 -22.06
N LEU A 107 -23.89 29.38 -22.49
CA LEU A 107 -23.28 29.83 -23.75
C LEU A 107 -24.04 29.33 -25.00
N VAL A 108 -24.68 28.17 -24.93
CA VAL A 108 -25.45 27.60 -26.06
C VAL A 108 -26.82 28.25 -26.22
N VAL A 109 -27.41 28.79 -25.14
CA VAL A 109 -28.73 29.44 -25.17
C VAL A 109 -28.66 30.88 -25.70
N TRP A 110 -27.48 31.50 -25.74
CA TRP A 110 -27.26 32.88 -26.18
C TRP A 110 -26.45 32.98 -27.48
N VAL A 111 -26.58 31.99 -28.39
CA VAL A 111 -26.05 32.02 -29.77
C VAL A 111 -27.18 31.95 -30.79
#